data_AF-A0A0T6LSF2-F1
#
_entry.id   AF-A0A0T6LSF2-F1
#
_cell.length_a   1.000
_cell.length_b   1.000
_cell.length_c   1.000
_cell.angle_alpha   90.00
_cell.angle_beta   90.00
_cell.angle_gamma   90.00
#
_symmetry.space_group_name_H-M   'P 1'
#
loop_
_entity.id
_entity.type
_entity.pdbx_description
1 polymer ?
#
loop_
_entity_poly.entity_id
_entity_poly.type
_entity_poly.pdbx_seq_one_letter_code
_entity_poly.pdbx_strand_id
1 'polypeptide(L)'
;MTPSATAVAHRSTYRAEQGRTVARPPVLPGTTRTVPLAPLPKDRRGLAAPQHPAATHGLPARKVAPFSLLGVTWDDPSAAPPQAVQVRTRSAGGAWSPWQALETHTSDAPAAEVDAGPLRGSTMPLWVGRSDAVEVRVAPRRAAVPEGLRLELVDPGSDEPSRGSVPELRSRQGVAWSSGTHRVVDRPRFDEAEDPTEPAEPTEPKEPFEPGGTEDWSDVEEMLEGSEPSGSEASEKETSEKETSENEASEHEPSKESGHRPTTPGGSGRPHQEPRPSHPEPGPRPSSDANVTTGRVAAHPKIVSRAGWGADEKLRERGFRYTKRVKVAFVHHSATGNYYSCSQVPSMIRSIYRYHVKSNGWRDIGYNFLIDKCGTIYEGRAGGVSKPVMGAHSLGFNHNSTGVVLLGSYNSASPPKAALKSLAKLTAWKLGLSGVDPRSSVRMRSSGGKYGKGTVVTVKVVSGHRDVFGTDCPGDRLYARLGWVRTVAAKLQRH
;
A
#
# COMPACT_ATOMS: atom_id res chain seq x y z
N MET A 1 57.74 -0.58 -53.79
CA MET A 1 58.14 0.57 -52.95
C MET A 1 56.88 1.22 -52.41
N THR A 2 56.61 1.06 -51.12
CA THR A 2 55.55 1.76 -50.39
C THR A 2 56.20 2.68 -49.35
N PRO A 3 55.66 3.89 -49.15
CA PRO A 3 55.69 4.44 -47.81
C PRO A 3 54.35 5.01 -47.33
N SER A 4 54.16 4.88 -46.02
CA SER A 4 53.05 5.36 -45.20
C SER A 4 52.90 6.88 -45.19
N ALA A 5 51.64 7.30 -45.03
CA ALA A 5 51.21 8.68 -44.81
C ALA A 5 51.36 9.10 -43.34
N THR A 6 51.73 10.37 -43.13
CA THR A 6 51.65 11.07 -41.84
C THR A 6 50.71 12.27 -41.99
N ALA A 7 49.86 12.48 -40.98
CA ALA A 7 48.77 13.45 -40.94
C ALA A 7 49.24 14.89 -40.73
N VAL A 8 48.50 15.86 -41.30
CA VAL A 8 48.53 17.28 -40.95
C VAL A 8 47.10 17.75 -40.65
N ALA A 9 46.93 18.38 -39.49
CA ALA A 9 45.67 18.90 -38.99
C ALA A 9 45.37 20.30 -39.56
N HIS A 10 44.16 20.51 -40.08
CA HIS A 10 43.64 21.84 -40.41
C HIS A 10 42.66 22.33 -39.34
N ARG A 11 42.97 23.52 -38.80
CA ARG A 11 42.06 24.34 -37.97
C ARG A 11 40.84 24.75 -38.79
N SER A 12 39.65 24.61 -38.21
CA SER A 12 38.44 25.31 -38.64
C SER A 12 37.82 26.06 -37.45
N THR A 13 37.54 27.33 -37.68
CA THR A 13 37.03 28.33 -36.75
C THR A 13 35.55 28.12 -36.46
N TYR A 14 35.16 28.04 -35.18
CA TYR A 14 33.77 28.24 -34.76
C TYR A 14 33.62 29.52 -33.94
N ARG A 15 32.71 30.35 -34.42
CA ARG A 15 32.29 31.66 -33.93
C ARG A 15 31.56 31.51 -32.58
N ALA A 16 31.88 32.37 -31.63
CA ALA A 16 31.21 32.43 -30.33
C ALA A 16 29.77 32.96 -30.49
N GLU A 17 28.77 32.09 -30.28
CA GLU A 17 27.41 32.50 -29.96
C GLU A 17 27.25 32.64 -28.45
N GLN A 18 26.56 33.71 -28.09
CA GLN A 18 26.41 34.22 -26.73
C GLN A 18 25.64 33.27 -25.82
N GLY A 19 26.02 33.30 -24.54
CA GLY A 19 25.57 32.38 -23.50
C GLY A 19 24.06 32.26 -23.36
N ARG A 20 23.54 31.09 -23.73
CA ARG A 20 22.30 30.58 -23.17
C ARG A 20 22.63 30.06 -21.77
N THR A 21 22.26 30.81 -20.73
CA THR A 21 22.25 30.29 -19.36
C THR A 21 21.45 29.00 -19.35
N VAL A 22 22.13 27.87 -19.20
CA VAL A 22 21.48 26.58 -18.95
C VAL A 22 20.76 26.74 -17.62
N ALA A 23 19.43 26.87 -17.68
CA ALA A 23 18.60 26.90 -16.49
C ALA A 23 18.98 25.68 -15.63
N ARG A 24 19.45 25.94 -14.42
CA ARG A 24 19.71 24.91 -13.41
C ARG A 24 18.44 24.04 -13.33
N PRO A 25 18.52 22.71 -13.39
CA PRO A 25 17.32 21.87 -13.31
C PRO A 25 16.54 22.27 -12.06
N PRO A 26 15.19 22.36 -12.13
CA PRO A 26 14.39 22.77 -10.99
C PRO A 26 14.73 21.87 -9.79
N VAL A 27 15.01 22.52 -8.66
CA VAL A 27 15.33 21.85 -7.40
C VAL A 27 14.20 20.88 -7.08
N LEU A 28 14.53 19.61 -6.85
CA LEU A 28 13.54 18.60 -6.45
C LEU A 28 12.83 19.12 -5.18
N PRO A 29 11.49 19.10 -5.10
CA PRO A 29 10.82 19.47 -3.86
C PRO A 29 11.26 18.52 -2.75
N GLY A 30 11.72 19.10 -1.65
CA GLY A 30 12.17 18.36 -0.46
C GLY A 30 13.64 17.92 -0.47
N THR A 31 14.13 17.54 0.71
CA THR A 31 15.53 17.15 0.93
C THR A 31 15.65 15.96 1.87
N THR A 32 16.71 15.16 1.71
CA THR A 32 17.15 14.16 2.70
C THR A 32 18.49 14.61 3.24
N ARG A 33 18.62 14.66 4.57
CA ARG A 33 19.87 15.02 5.25
C ARG A 33 20.27 13.91 6.19
N THR A 34 21.49 13.42 6.02
CA THR A 34 22.07 12.37 6.85
C THR A 34 22.97 12.99 7.92
N VAL A 35 22.81 12.56 9.16
CA VAL A 35 23.62 12.96 10.32
C VAL A 35 24.20 11.70 10.97
N PRO A 36 25.52 11.51 11.02
CA PRO A 36 26.12 10.37 11.72
C PRO A 36 25.73 10.34 13.20
N LEU A 37 25.49 9.15 13.75
CA LEU A 37 25.27 8.95 15.18
C LEU A 37 26.58 8.48 15.81
N ALA A 38 27.05 9.21 16.81
CA ALA A 38 28.33 8.98 17.46
C ALA A 38 28.14 8.37 18.86
N PRO A 39 29.20 7.78 19.45
CA PRO A 39 29.19 7.43 20.87
C PRO A 39 28.80 8.62 21.75
N LEU A 40 27.91 8.40 22.72
CA LEU A 40 27.53 9.42 23.71
C LEU A 40 28.59 9.49 24.83
N PRO A 41 28.86 10.69 25.39
CA PRO A 41 29.74 10.82 26.55
C PRO A 41 29.26 10.01 27.76
N LYS A 42 30.18 9.35 28.47
CA LYS A 42 29.89 8.44 29.60
C LYS A 42 29.27 9.12 30.84
N ASP A 43 29.36 10.45 30.96
CA ASP A 43 29.07 11.20 32.20
C ASP A 43 27.71 11.92 32.26
N ARG A 44 26.64 11.34 31.72
CA ARG A 44 25.28 11.77 32.08
C ARG A 44 24.46 10.62 32.63
N ARG A 45 24.66 10.36 33.93
CA ARG A 45 23.79 9.53 34.78
C ARG A 45 22.32 9.99 34.82
N GLY A 46 21.98 11.12 34.19
CA GLY A 46 20.61 11.66 34.09
C GLY A 46 19.81 11.27 32.84
N LEU A 47 20.29 10.37 31.97
CA LEU A 47 19.55 9.91 30.77
C LEU A 47 18.92 8.52 30.91
N ALA A 48 19.14 7.85 32.05
CA ALA A 48 18.38 6.66 32.40
C ALA A 48 16.99 7.10 32.89
N ALA A 49 15.98 7.01 32.02
CA ALA A 49 14.68 6.69 32.58
C ALA A 49 14.81 5.27 33.19
N PRO A 50 14.25 4.98 34.39
CA PRO A 50 14.43 3.71 35.11
C PRO A 50 14.06 2.43 34.32
N GLN A 51 13.52 2.58 33.10
CA GLN A 51 12.83 1.57 32.32
C GLN A 51 13.47 1.32 30.94
N HIS A 52 14.66 1.88 30.67
CA HIS A 52 15.27 1.83 29.34
C HIS A 52 16.73 1.36 29.34
N PRO A 53 17.14 0.53 28.36
CA PRO A 53 18.52 0.08 28.24
C PRO A 53 19.47 1.28 28.04
N ALA A 54 20.66 1.19 28.64
CA ALA A 54 21.65 2.27 28.60
C ALA A 54 22.05 2.60 27.16
N ALA A 55 21.77 3.82 26.72
CA ALA A 55 22.14 4.29 25.39
C ALA A 55 23.66 4.54 25.31
N THR A 56 24.30 4.03 24.26
CA THR A 56 25.74 4.20 24.04
C THR A 56 26.05 5.09 22.85
N HIS A 57 25.11 5.27 21.93
CA HIS A 57 25.25 6.09 20.73
C HIS A 57 24.06 7.03 20.57
N GLY A 58 24.22 8.09 19.80
CA GLY A 58 23.12 9.01 19.53
C GLY A 58 23.56 10.36 18.98
N LEU A 59 22.67 11.32 19.15
CA LEU A 59 22.85 12.72 18.79
C LEU A 59 22.27 13.57 19.93
N PRO A 60 23.11 14.33 20.68
CA PRO A 60 22.63 15.29 21.65
C PRO A 60 21.70 16.33 21.03
N ALA A 61 20.85 16.96 21.84
CA ALA A 61 19.88 17.93 21.37
C ALA A 61 20.54 19.00 20.49
N ARG A 62 20.11 19.08 19.23
CA ARG A 62 20.74 19.94 18.22
C ARG A 62 19.69 20.55 17.30
N LYS A 63 19.81 21.86 17.04
CA LYS A 63 19.08 22.52 15.95
C LYS A 63 19.59 22.02 14.60
N VAL A 64 18.65 21.74 13.71
CA VAL A 64 18.89 21.24 12.35
C VAL A 64 18.05 22.03 11.37
N ALA A 65 18.34 21.91 10.08
CA ALA A 65 17.43 22.46 9.07
C ALA A 65 16.05 21.76 9.16
N PRO A 66 14.95 22.43 8.80
CA PRO A 66 13.60 21.89 8.97
C PRO A 66 13.40 20.52 8.34
N PHE A 67 12.60 19.67 8.98
CA PHE A 67 12.26 18.33 8.49
C PHE A 67 10.85 17.95 8.99
N SER A 68 10.24 16.93 8.40
CA SER A 68 8.92 16.44 8.84
C SER A 68 8.86 14.94 9.10
N LEU A 69 9.88 14.21 8.66
CA LEU A 69 10.02 12.79 8.90
C LEU A 69 11.47 12.47 9.25
N LEU A 70 11.67 11.48 10.11
CA LEU A 70 12.99 10.97 10.44
C LEU A 70 13.03 9.45 10.45
N GLY A 71 14.22 8.89 10.39
CA GLY A 71 14.49 7.48 10.62
C GLY A 71 15.97 7.24 10.91
N VAL A 72 16.34 6.05 11.36
CA VAL A 72 17.75 5.70 11.59
C VAL A 72 18.13 4.54 10.68
N THR A 73 19.28 4.67 9.99
CA THR A 73 19.82 3.63 9.09
C THR A 73 21.22 3.20 9.49
N TRP A 74 21.65 2.05 8.98
CA TRP A 74 23.00 1.48 9.15
C TRP A 74 23.47 0.79 7.85
N ASP A 75 24.75 0.43 7.77
CA ASP A 75 25.37 -0.03 6.51
C ASP A 75 24.88 -1.41 6.06
N ASP A 76 24.98 -2.42 6.94
CA ASP A 76 24.60 -3.79 6.60
C ASP A 76 23.12 -4.07 6.94
N PRO A 77 22.22 -4.25 5.95
CA PRO A 77 20.81 -4.57 6.20
C PRO A 77 20.58 -5.92 6.90
N SER A 78 21.57 -6.82 6.88
CA SER A 78 21.52 -8.10 7.56
C SER A 78 22.01 -8.06 9.02
N ALA A 79 22.66 -6.96 9.43
CA ALA A 79 23.11 -6.78 10.80
C ALA A 79 21.92 -6.74 11.77
N ALA A 80 22.12 -7.30 12.97
CA ALA A 80 21.12 -7.26 14.02
C ALA A 80 20.82 -5.80 14.39
N PRO A 81 19.55 -5.36 14.41
CA PRO A 81 19.21 -3.98 14.71
C PRO A 81 19.58 -3.64 16.17
N PRO A 82 19.74 -2.34 16.49
CA PRO A 82 19.88 -1.88 17.86
C PRO A 82 18.72 -2.40 18.74
N GLN A 83 18.96 -2.55 20.05
CA GLN A 83 17.92 -2.98 20.97
C GLN A 83 16.80 -1.95 21.09
N ALA A 84 17.17 -0.67 21.10
CA ALA A 84 16.21 0.43 21.11
C ALA A 84 16.80 1.63 20.38
N VAL A 85 15.95 2.33 19.63
CA VAL A 85 16.23 3.66 19.10
C VAL A 85 15.12 4.57 19.60
N GLN A 86 15.49 5.65 20.27
CA GLN A 86 14.54 6.63 20.76
C GLN A 86 14.90 8.02 20.26
N VAL A 87 13.87 8.78 19.94
CA VAL A 87 13.98 10.13 19.39
C VAL A 87 13.07 11.08 20.15
N ARG A 88 13.46 12.35 20.21
CA ARG A 88 12.52 13.44 20.45
C ARG A 88 12.82 14.58 19.50
N THR A 89 11.81 15.34 19.16
CA THR A 89 11.91 16.42 18.19
C THR A 89 11.34 17.70 18.77
N ARG A 90 11.86 18.83 18.30
CA ARG A 90 11.31 20.14 18.60
C ARG A 90 10.47 20.59 17.41
N SER A 91 9.19 20.84 17.64
CA SER A 91 8.31 21.39 16.61
C SER A 91 8.80 22.78 16.20
N ALA A 92 8.43 23.23 15.01
CA ALA A 92 8.72 24.61 14.58
C ALA A 92 8.09 25.68 15.51
N GLY A 93 7.08 25.31 16.31
CA GLY A 93 6.51 26.16 17.36
C GLY A 93 7.35 26.21 18.65
N GLY A 94 8.43 25.42 18.74
CA GLY A 94 9.43 25.47 19.80
C GLY A 94 9.30 24.43 20.91
N ALA A 95 8.23 23.64 20.94
CA ALA A 95 7.98 22.62 21.95
C ALA A 95 8.68 21.29 21.62
N TRP A 96 9.28 20.65 22.63
CA TRP A 96 9.85 19.31 22.50
C TRP A 96 8.80 18.23 22.72
N SER A 97 8.82 17.19 21.89
CA SER A 97 8.06 15.97 22.13
C SER A 97 8.60 15.20 23.35
N PRO A 98 7.79 14.33 23.97
CA PRO A 98 8.34 13.24 24.77
C PRO A 98 9.24 12.34 23.91
N TRP A 99 10.02 11.49 24.58
CA TRP A 99 10.79 10.44 23.91
C TRP A 99 9.86 9.42 23.26
N GLN A 100 10.12 9.12 21.99
CA GLN A 100 9.38 8.15 21.19
C GLN A 100 10.32 7.05 20.73
N ALA A 101 9.89 5.79 20.85
CA ALA A 101 10.62 4.67 20.29
C ALA A 101 10.41 4.61 18.76
N LEU A 102 11.49 4.36 18.01
CA LEU A 102 11.40 3.98 16.62
C LEU A 102 11.37 2.46 16.53
N GLU A 103 10.38 1.91 15.83
CA GLU A 103 10.32 0.49 15.57
C GLU A 103 11.51 0.06 14.71
N THR A 104 12.35 -0.79 15.28
CA THR A 104 13.50 -1.39 14.61
C THR A 104 13.08 -2.72 14.00
N HIS A 105 13.23 -2.89 12.69
CA HIS A 105 13.11 -4.19 12.07
C HIS A 105 14.25 -4.38 11.06
N THR A 106 14.70 -5.63 10.84
CA THR A 106 15.65 -5.93 9.75
C THR A 106 14.95 -5.60 8.42
N SER A 107 15.66 -4.99 7.46
CA SER A 107 15.00 -4.32 6.34
C SER A 107 14.03 -5.24 5.58
N ASP A 108 12.85 -4.73 5.22
CA ASP A 108 11.90 -5.42 4.32
C ASP A 108 12.43 -5.60 2.88
N ALA A 109 13.60 -5.03 2.60
CA ALA A 109 14.22 -4.92 1.29
C ALA A 109 14.61 -6.30 0.74
N PRO A 110 13.94 -6.79 -0.32
CA PRO A 110 14.34 -8.04 -0.96
C PRO A 110 15.63 -7.87 -1.76
N ALA A 111 16.27 -8.99 -2.09
CA ALA A 111 17.38 -9.05 -3.04
C ALA A 111 17.06 -8.40 -4.41
N ALA A 112 15.78 -8.20 -4.76
CA ALA A 112 15.36 -7.52 -5.98
C ALA A 112 15.55 -5.98 -5.96
N GLU A 113 15.86 -5.40 -4.79
CA GLU A 113 16.14 -3.96 -4.63
C GLU A 113 17.62 -3.61 -4.87
N VAL A 114 18.52 -4.60 -4.92
CA VAL A 114 19.99 -4.37 -5.04
C VAL A 114 20.40 -3.61 -6.30
N ASP A 115 19.56 -3.63 -7.35
CA ASP A 115 19.82 -2.92 -8.61
C ASP A 115 19.81 -1.38 -8.43
N ALA A 116 19.17 -0.85 -7.37
CA ALA A 116 19.02 0.60 -7.16
C ALA A 116 20.17 1.25 -6.38
N GLY A 117 20.97 0.46 -5.65
CA GLY A 117 22.08 0.96 -4.84
C GLY A 117 22.35 0.10 -3.61
N PRO A 118 23.33 0.50 -2.77
CA PRO A 118 23.63 -0.19 -1.53
C PRO A 118 22.42 -0.16 -0.60
N LEU A 119 21.84 -1.34 -0.33
CA LEU A 119 20.75 -1.48 0.62
C LEU A 119 21.25 -1.18 2.03
N ARG A 120 20.35 -0.64 2.85
CA ARG A 120 20.64 -0.29 4.24
C ARG A 120 19.61 -0.90 5.17
N GLY A 121 20.06 -1.25 6.36
CA GLY A 121 19.14 -1.55 7.45
C GLY A 121 18.56 -0.24 7.98
N SER A 122 17.31 -0.28 8.43
CA SER A 122 16.57 0.93 8.77
C SER A 122 15.51 0.69 9.83
N THR A 123 15.22 1.70 10.64
CA THR A 123 13.97 1.75 11.41
C THR A 123 12.79 2.05 10.49
N MET A 124 11.57 1.82 10.99
CA MET A 124 10.39 2.49 10.43
C MET A 124 10.57 4.00 10.53
N PRO A 125 10.20 4.77 9.49
CA PRO A 125 10.28 6.20 9.58
C PRO A 125 9.16 6.74 10.46
N LEU A 126 9.44 7.82 11.19
CA LEU A 126 8.48 8.52 12.04
C LEU A 126 8.14 9.88 11.42
N TRP A 127 6.86 10.10 11.16
CA TRP A 127 6.34 11.43 10.84
C TRP A 127 6.23 12.24 12.13
N VAL A 128 6.88 13.40 12.17
CA VAL A 128 6.92 14.27 13.35
C VAL A 128 6.27 15.63 13.10
N GLY A 129 5.75 15.85 11.89
CA GLY A 129 5.35 17.18 11.43
C GLY A 129 6.55 18.14 11.39
N ARG A 130 6.31 19.40 11.03
CA ARG A 130 7.40 20.37 10.83
C ARG A 130 8.20 20.59 12.12
N SER A 131 9.46 20.17 12.10
CA SER A 131 10.39 20.18 13.24
C SER A 131 11.72 20.85 12.87
N ASP A 132 12.40 21.45 13.86
CA ASP A 132 13.64 22.23 13.68
C ASP A 132 14.80 21.79 14.60
N ALA A 133 14.56 20.86 15.51
CA ALA A 133 15.59 20.25 16.33
C ALA A 133 15.28 18.79 16.63
N VAL A 134 16.31 18.03 16.95
CA VAL A 134 16.22 16.59 17.21
C VAL A 134 17.22 16.18 18.28
N GLU A 135 16.85 15.13 19.01
CA GLU A 135 17.75 14.37 19.88
C GLU A 135 17.50 12.89 19.68
N VAL A 136 18.56 12.10 19.64
CA VAL A 136 18.51 10.66 19.36
C VAL A 136 19.34 9.92 20.40
N ARG A 137 18.84 8.80 20.89
CA ARG A 137 19.59 7.86 21.72
C ARG A 137 19.37 6.43 21.21
N VAL A 138 20.46 5.67 21.17
CA VAL A 138 20.52 4.32 20.64
C VAL A 138 21.12 3.40 21.69
N ALA A 139 20.36 2.37 22.06
CA ALA A 139 20.80 1.32 22.96
C ALA A 139 21.32 0.10 22.15
N PRO A 140 22.52 -0.40 22.47
CA PRO A 140 23.10 -1.53 21.76
C PRO A 140 22.33 -2.81 22.04
N ARG A 141 22.41 -3.77 21.12
CA ARG A 141 21.95 -5.14 21.34
C ARG A 141 23.16 -6.02 21.61
N ARG A 142 23.16 -6.78 22.72
CA ARG A 142 24.29 -7.66 23.10
C ARG A 142 25.65 -6.93 23.02
N ALA A 143 25.69 -5.71 23.59
CA ALA A 143 26.84 -4.80 23.69
C ALA A 143 27.33 -4.09 22.40
N ALA A 144 26.75 -4.35 21.23
CA ALA A 144 27.14 -3.66 19.98
C ALA A 144 25.96 -2.92 19.32
N VAL A 145 26.31 -1.92 18.52
CA VAL A 145 25.42 -1.31 17.53
C VAL A 145 25.94 -1.62 16.13
N PRO A 146 25.08 -1.65 15.09
CA PRO A 146 25.51 -1.80 13.71
C PRO A 146 26.46 -0.67 13.26
N GLU A 147 27.33 -0.98 12.31
CA GLU A 147 28.24 -0.01 11.70
C GLU A 147 27.47 1.02 10.84
N GLY A 148 28.02 2.23 10.77
CA GLY A 148 27.48 3.29 9.92
C GLY A 148 26.15 3.88 10.38
N LEU A 149 25.81 3.77 11.68
CA LEU A 149 24.59 4.35 12.23
C LEU A 149 24.47 5.85 11.90
N ARG A 150 23.31 6.21 11.36
CA ARG A 150 23.01 7.59 10.95
C ARG A 150 21.52 7.90 11.06
N LEU A 151 21.24 9.14 11.44
CA LEU A 151 19.92 9.74 11.42
C LEU A 151 19.65 10.30 10.03
N GLU A 152 18.47 10.00 9.51
CA GLU A 152 17.96 10.50 8.24
C GLU A 152 16.84 11.49 8.54
N LEU A 153 17.00 12.73 8.09
CA LEU A 153 16.03 13.81 8.25
C LEU A 153 15.45 14.16 6.89
N VAL A 154 14.14 14.00 6.76
CA VAL A 154 13.42 14.15 5.50
C VAL A 154 12.48 15.35 5.56
N ASP A 155 12.69 16.25 4.60
CA ASP A 155 11.78 17.34 4.27
C ASP A 155 11.01 16.96 3.00
N PRO A 156 9.67 16.88 3.03
CA PRO A 156 8.86 16.52 1.86
C PRO A 156 8.79 17.61 0.79
N GLY A 157 9.29 18.83 1.07
CA GLY A 157 9.09 19.99 0.21
C GLY A 157 7.70 20.59 0.36
N SER A 158 7.46 21.69 -0.36
CA SER A 158 6.17 22.39 -0.33
C SER A 158 5.04 21.54 -0.93
N ASP A 159 3.82 21.72 -0.42
CA ASP A 159 2.60 21.14 -0.98
C ASP A 159 2.11 21.86 -2.27
N GLU A 160 2.76 22.95 -2.68
CA GLU A 160 2.49 23.61 -3.96
C GLU A 160 2.86 22.69 -5.12
N PRO A 161 1.90 22.27 -5.98
CA PRO A 161 2.21 21.55 -7.20
C PRO A 161 3.10 22.45 -8.06
N SER A 162 4.18 21.90 -8.61
CA SER A 162 4.96 22.58 -9.64
C SER A 162 4.01 22.91 -10.79
N ARG A 163 3.59 24.17 -10.91
CA ARG A 163 2.87 24.69 -12.08
C ARG A 163 3.80 24.55 -13.29
N GLY A 164 3.64 23.44 -14.02
CA GLY A 164 4.46 23.13 -15.18
C GLY A 164 3.78 22.10 -16.06
N SER A 165 3.07 22.60 -17.08
CA SER A 165 2.57 21.89 -18.27
C SER A 165 1.62 20.71 -18.04
N VAL A 166 0.33 21.01 -17.86
CA VAL A 166 -0.76 20.14 -18.35
C VAL A 166 -1.32 20.84 -19.59
N PRO A 167 -1.35 20.21 -20.78
CA PRO A 167 -2.08 20.75 -21.92
C PRO A 167 -3.58 20.72 -21.57
N GLU A 168 -4.16 21.91 -21.48
CA GLU A 168 -5.55 22.10 -21.11
C GLU A 168 -6.46 21.61 -22.24
N LEU A 169 -7.14 20.49 -22.00
CA LEU A 169 -8.24 20.05 -22.85
C LEU A 169 -9.42 20.98 -22.57
N ARG A 170 -9.61 21.97 -23.46
CA ARG A 170 -10.76 22.86 -23.43
C ARG A 170 -12.05 22.06 -23.63
N SER A 171 -12.93 22.06 -22.64
CA SER A 171 -14.37 21.97 -22.86
C SER A 171 -15.04 23.23 -22.29
N ARG A 172 -15.89 23.81 -23.14
CA ARG A 172 -16.60 25.07 -22.93
C ARG A 172 -17.82 24.86 -22.01
N GLN A 173 -18.27 25.98 -21.44
CA GLN A 173 -19.49 26.22 -20.63
C GLN A 173 -19.29 25.89 -19.14
N GLY A 174 -19.32 26.82 -18.18
CA GLY A 174 -19.79 28.19 -18.15
C GLY A 174 -20.98 28.32 -17.20
N VAL A 175 -20.75 28.27 -15.88
CA VAL A 175 -21.67 28.84 -14.87
C VAL A 175 -20.85 29.36 -13.69
N ALA A 176 -20.98 30.66 -13.44
CA ALA A 176 -20.36 31.39 -12.34
C ALA A 176 -21.17 31.23 -11.05
N TRP A 177 -20.51 31.08 -9.90
CA TRP A 177 -21.09 31.39 -8.60
C TRP A 177 -20.12 32.23 -7.77
N SER A 178 -20.72 33.28 -7.21
CA SER A 178 -20.14 34.42 -6.52
C SER A 178 -19.56 34.10 -5.14
N SER A 179 -18.49 34.81 -4.81
CA SER A 179 -17.85 34.91 -3.49
C SER A 179 -18.77 35.51 -2.42
N GLY A 180 -19.03 34.74 -1.37
CA GLY A 180 -19.65 35.20 -0.12
C GLY A 180 -18.62 35.20 1.01
N THR A 181 -18.26 36.39 1.46
CA THR A 181 -17.42 36.66 2.65
C THR A 181 -18.13 36.24 3.93
N HIS A 182 -17.50 35.41 4.78
CA HIS A 182 -17.92 35.23 6.17
C HIS A 182 -16.89 35.79 7.16
N ARG A 183 -17.45 36.57 8.08
CA ARG A 183 -16.84 37.35 9.15
C ARG A 183 -16.03 36.49 10.12
N VAL A 184 -14.94 37.11 10.57
CA VAL A 184 -14.22 36.85 11.81
C VAL A 184 -15.20 36.95 12.99
N VAL A 185 -15.22 35.93 13.85
CA VAL A 185 -15.88 35.97 15.16
C VAL A 185 -14.89 35.43 16.21
N ASP A 186 -14.96 36.04 17.39
CA ASP A 186 -13.95 36.15 18.43
C ASP A 186 -13.37 34.88 19.05
N ARG A 187 -12.13 35.06 19.54
CA ARG A 187 -11.35 34.12 20.37
C ARG A 187 -11.94 34.03 21.79
N PRO A 188 -12.04 32.84 22.39
CA PRO A 188 -12.09 32.74 23.84
C PRO A 188 -10.67 32.77 24.45
N ARG A 189 -10.60 33.43 25.60
CA ARG A 189 -9.47 33.52 26.55
C ARG A 189 -8.99 32.14 26.99
N PHE A 190 -7.68 32.02 27.16
CA PHE A 190 -7.04 30.96 27.93
C PHE A 190 -7.15 31.33 29.42
N ASP A 191 -7.77 30.46 30.21
CA ASP A 191 -7.61 30.48 31.67
C ASP A 191 -6.53 29.45 32.09
N GLU A 192 -5.85 29.82 33.17
CA GLU A 192 -4.68 29.25 33.81
C GLU A 192 -4.56 27.71 33.85
N ALA A 193 -3.31 27.27 33.75
CA ALA A 193 -2.88 25.90 33.98
C ALA A 193 -2.84 25.56 35.48
N GLU A 194 -3.46 24.45 35.88
CA GLU A 194 -3.15 23.78 37.13
C GLU A 194 -2.06 22.72 36.90
N ASP A 195 -1.07 22.75 37.79
CA ASP A 195 0.09 21.88 37.91
C ASP A 195 -0.27 20.57 38.62
N PRO A 196 0.10 19.38 38.11
CA PRO A 196 0.07 18.17 38.91
C PRO A 196 1.48 17.60 39.12
N THR A 197 2.08 17.95 40.27
CA THR A 197 3.12 17.16 40.92
C THR A 197 2.48 16.15 41.88
N GLU A 198 2.25 14.91 41.44
CA GLU A 198 2.35 13.69 42.28
C GLU A 198 2.26 12.41 41.42
N PRO A 199 3.03 11.34 41.72
CA PRO A 199 3.07 10.13 40.91
C PRO A 199 1.92 9.16 41.26
N ALA A 200 1.17 8.72 40.25
CA ALA A 200 0.17 7.66 40.40
C ALA A 200 0.83 6.29 40.63
N GLU A 201 0.40 5.59 41.66
CA GLU A 201 0.80 4.21 42.01
C GLU A 201 0.39 3.19 40.92
N PRO A 202 1.12 2.07 40.77
CA PRO A 202 0.89 1.11 39.70
C PRO A 202 -0.33 0.23 40.00
N THR A 203 -1.41 0.41 39.24
CA THR A 203 -2.56 -0.51 39.25
C THR A 203 -2.22 -1.82 38.52
N GLU A 204 -2.46 -2.95 39.19
CA GLU A 204 -2.36 -4.31 38.66
C GLU A 204 -3.13 -4.52 37.34
N PRO A 205 -2.70 -5.45 36.47
CA PRO A 205 -3.28 -5.64 35.15
C PRO A 205 -4.71 -6.20 35.24
N LYS A 206 -5.68 -5.44 34.71
CA LYS A 206 -7.04 -5.92 34.45
C LYS A 206 -7.06 -7.00 33.36
N GLU A 207 -7.98 -7.93 33.55
CA GLU A 207 -8.21 -9.23 32.90
C GLU A 207 -8.18 -9.30 31.36
N PRO A 208 -8.06 -10.53 30.79
CA PRO A 208 -7.96 -10.76 29.35
C PRO A 208 -9.21 -10.31 28.58
N PHE A 209 -8.96 -9.79 27.38
CA PHE A 209 -9.98 -9.45 26.39
C PHE A 209 -10.76 -10.70 25.92
N GLU A 210 -12.05 -10.79 26.26
CA GLU A 210 -12.95 -11.78 25.66
C GLU A 210 -13.34 -11.38 24.22
N PRO A 211 -13.17 -12.27 23.22
CA PRO A 211 -13.60 -12.00 21.86
C PRO A 211 -15.09 -12.32 21.73
N GLY A 212 -15.95 -11.42 22.19
CA GLY A 212 -17.40 -11.66 22.26
C GLY A 212 -18.25 -10.41 22.11
N GLY A 213 -17.81 -9.41 21.34
CA GLY A 213 -18.69 -8.33 20.93
C GLY A 213 -19.42 -8.71 19.66
N THR A 214 -20.76 -8.73 19.69
CA THR A 214 -21.60 -8.82 18.48
C THR A 214 -21.11 -7.78 17.47
N GLU A 215 -20.45 -8.23 16.41
CA GLU A 215 -19.95 -7.32 15.38
C GLU A 215 -21.16 -6.63 14.75
N ASP A 216 -21.25 -5.32 14.92
CA ASP A 216 -22.29 -4.49 14.31
C ASP A 216 -22.16 -4.56 12.78
N TRP A 217 -23.05 -5.32 12.14
CA TRP A 217 -23.07 -5.58 10.70
C TRP A 217 -23.78 -4.49 9.91
N SER A 218 -24.43 -3.52 10.57
CA SER A 218 -25.12 -2.41 9.90
C SER A 218 -24.16 -1.61 9.01
N ASP A 219 -22.92 -1.43 9.47
CA ASP A 219 -21.83 -0.79 8.73
C ASP A 219 -21.47 -1.50 7.40
N VAL A 220 -21.79 -2.79 7.27
CA VAL A 220 -21.51 -3.61 6.08
C VAL A 220 -22.66 -3.54 5.08
N GLU A 221 -23.91 -3.48 5.56
CA GLU A 221 -25.08 -3.25 4.71
C GLU A 221 -25.04 -1.85 4.09
N GLU A 222 -24.73 -0.81 4.88
CA GLU A 222 -24.50 0.55 4.37
C GLU A 222 -23.39 0.58 3.29
N MET A 223 -22.35 -0.23 3.46
CA MET A 223 -21.27 -0.33 2.47
C MET A 223 -21.68 -1.02 1.17
N LEU A 224 -22.66 -1.93 1.22
CA LEU A 224 -23.18 -2.63 0.05
C LEU A 224 -24.20 -1.76 -0.68
N GLU A 225 -25.08 -1.07 0.06
CA GLU A 225 -26.11 -0.16 -0.47
C GLU A 225 -25.51 1.05 -1.21
N GLY A 226 -24.42 1.64 -0.70
CA GLY A 226 -23.73 2.76 -1.37
C GLY A 226 -22.98 2.39 -2.66
N SER A 227 -23.07 1.14 -3.13
CA SER A 227 -22.41 0.64 -4.36
C SER A 227 -23.31 0.69 -5.59
N GLU A 228 -24.61 0.90 -5.42
CA GLU A 228 -25.55 0.93 -6.54
C GLU A 228 -25.43 2.27 -7.29
N PRO A 229 -25.30 2.26 -8.64
CA PRO A 229 -25.26 3.50 -9.40
C PRO A 229 -26.65 4.15 -9.37
N SER A 230 -26.75 5.44 -9.01
CA SER A 230 -28.01 6.17 -9.07
C SER A 230 -28.49 6.25 -10.52
N GLY A 231 -29.42 5.38 -10.89
CA GLY A 231 -30.21 5.51 -12.10
C GLY A 231 -31.18 6.68 -11.92
N SER A 232 -31.14 7.60 -12.88
CA SER A 232 -32.11 8.69 -13.01
C SER A 232 -33.53 8.12 -13.14
N GLU A 233 -34.39 8.41 -12.17
CA GLU A 233 -35.83 8.29 -12.35
C GLU A 233 -36.29 9.32 -13.38
N ALA A 234 -36.77 8.85 -14.53
CA ALA A 234 -37.74 9.56 -15.34
C ALA A 234 -39.03 8.75 -15.28
N SER A 235 -40.04 9.40 -14.70
CA SER A 235 -41.40 8.94 -14.50
C SER A 235 -42.12 8.68 -15.83
N GLU A 236 -42.79 7.54 -15.96
CA GLU A 236 -44.07 7.45 -16.66
C GLU A 236 -45.00 6.52 -15.87
N LYS A 237 -46.22 7.01 -15.63
CA LYS A 237 -47.29 6.41 -14.84
C LYS A 237 -48.50 6.24 -15.76
N GLU A 238 -49.36 5.29 -15.39
CA GLU A 238 -50.71 4.98 -15.92
C GLU A 238 -50.76 4.09 -17.18
N THR A 239 -51.62 3.07 -17.29
CA THR A 239 -52.81 2.66 -16.51
C THR A 239 -53.13 1.16 -16.75
N SER A 240 -53.89 0.61 -15.80
CA SER A 240 -54.48 -0.72 -15.73
C SER A 240 -55.31 -1.16 -16.94
N GLU A 241 -55.41 -2.47 -17.15
CA GLU A 241 -56.71 -3.18 -17.13
C GLU A 241 -56.53 -4.70 -17.00
N LYS A 242 -57.53 -5.31 -16.38
CA LYS A 242 -57.58 -6.67 -15.85
C LYS A 242 -58.71 -7.37 -16.60
N GLU A 243 -58.48 -8.55 -17.17
CA GLU A 243 -59.58 -9.48 -17.40
C GLU A 243 -59.14 -10.94 -17.44
N THR A 244 -60.01 -11.75 -16.86
CA THR A 244 -59.95 -13.19 -16.57
C THR A 244 -60.73 -13.96 -17.63
N SER A 245 -60.33 -15.21 -17.94
CA SER A 245 -61.29 -16.34 -18.03
C SER A 245 -60.58 -17.67 -18.33
N GLU A 246 -60.95 -18.68 -17.55
CA GLU A 246 -60.79 -20.12 -17.77
C GLU A 246 -61.62 -20.59 -18.99
N ASN A 247 -61.24 -21.68 -19.67
CA ASN A 247 -61.99 -22.95 -19.62
C ASN A 247 -61.40 -24.11 -20.47
N GLU A 248 -61.33 -25.27 -19.81
CA GLU A 248 -61.68 -26.65 -20.21
C GLU A 248 -61.35 -27.30 -21.58
N ALA A 249 -60.54 -28.36 -21.48
CA ALA A 249 -60.81 -29.79 -21.77
C ALA A 249 -61.48 -30.26 -23.09
N SER A 250 -60.83 -31.26 -23.73
CA SER A 250 -61.50 -32.46 -24.27
C SER A 250 -60.48 -33.56 -24.62
N GLU A 251 -60.72 -34.75 -24.12
CA GLU A 251 -60.03 -36.03 -24.36
C GLU A 251 -60.35 -36.62 -25.75
N HIS A 252 -59.46 -37.45 -26.30
CA HIS A 252 -59.76 -38.84 -26.72
C HIS A 252 -58.54 -39.55 -27.37
N GLU A 253 -58.24 -40.74 -26.84
CA GLU A 253 -57.35 -41.82 -27.32
C GLU A 253 -58.09 -42.74 -28.33
N PRO A 254 -57.59 -43.93 -28.78
CA PRO A 254 -56.22 -44.45 -29.02
C PRO A 254 -56.11 -45.30 -30.33
N SER A 255 -54.94 -45.89 -30.62
CA SER A 255 -54.73 -47.37 -30.70
C SER A 255 -53.63 -47.89 -31.68
N LYS A 256 -52.81 -48.82 -31.14
CA LYS A 256 -52.23 -50.08 -31.72
C LYS A 256 -51.19 -50.02 -32.86
N GLU A 257 -50.28 -50.98 -33.10
CA GLU A 257 -49.59 -52.08 -32.36
C GLU A 257 -48.65 -52.80 -33.38
N SER A 258 -47.52 -53.37 -32.92
CA SER A 258 -46.68 -54.43 -33.55
C SER A 258 -45.87 -54.07 -34.81
N GLY A 259 -44.70 -54.66 -35.12
CA GLY A 259 -43.89 -55.71 -34.53
C GLY A 259 -42.85 -56.22 -35.56
N HIS A 260 -41.79 -56.87 -35.05
CA HIS A 260 -40.93 -57.89 -35.71
C HIS A 260 -39.74 -57.50 -36.63
N ARG A 261 -38.55 -57.91 -36.14
CA ARG A 261 -37.32 -58.32 -36.86
C ARG A 261 -37.52 -59.75 -37.41
N PRO A 262 -36.74 -60.31 -38.39
CA PRO A 262 -35.35 -60.75 -38.15
C PRO A 262 -34.37 -60.91 -39.37
N THR A 263 -33.07 -61.10 -39.05
CA THR A 263 -32.01 -61.95 -39.68
C THR A 263 -31.35 -61.69 -41.06
N THR A 264 -30.00 -61.69 -41.03
CA THR A 264 -28.90 -61.91 -42.03
C THR A 264 -28.87 -63.34 -42.64
N PRO A 265 -28.04 -63.75 -43.68
CA PRO A 265 -26.61 -63.41 -43.93
C PRO A 265 -26.01 -63.47 -45.39
N GLY A 266 -24.75 -63.05 -45.55
CA GLY A 266 -23.73 -63.72 -46.40
C GLY A 266 -23.14 -63.02 -47.65
N GLY A 267 -21.80 -62.89 -47.70
CA GLY A 267 -21.00 -63.31 -48.88
C GLY A 267 -20.38 -62.28 -49.87
N SER A 268 -19.08 -61.99 -49.67
CA SER A 268 -17.97 -61.73 -50.63
C SER A 268 -18.07 -60.76 -51.83
N GLY A 269 -17.01 -59.93 -51.97
CA GLY A 269 -16.44 -59.53 -53.28
C GLY A 269 -16.28 -58.03 -53.53
N ARG A 270 -15.10 -57.48 -53.26
CA ARG A 270 -14.62 -56.14 -53.66
C ARG A 270 -14.22 -56.16 -55.16
N PRO A 271 -14.23 -55.03 -55.91
CA PRO A 271 -13.13 -54.07 -55.77
C PRO A 271 -13.48 -52.57 -55.90
N HIS A 272 -12.52 -51.80 -55.37
CA HIS A 272 -12.27 -50.36 -55.38
C HIS A 272 -12.98 -49.44 -56.38
N GLN A 273 -13.60 -48.38 -55.84
CA GLN A 273 -13.63 -47.03 -56.41
C GLN A 273 -13.38 -45.98 -55.29
N GLU A 274 -12.62 -44.94 -55.62
CA GLU A 274 -12.19 -43.85 -54.73
C GLU A 274 -13.36 -43.00 -54.19
N PRO A 275 -13.30 -42.49 -52.94
CA PRO A 275 -14.38 -41.71 -52.37
C PRO A 275 -14.33 -40.23 -52.78
N ARG A 276 -15.49 -39.77 -53.25
CA ARG A 276 -15.88 -38.36 -53.46
C ARG A 276 -16.05 -37.67 -52.08
N PRO A 277 -15.72 -36.38 -51.91
CA PRO A 277 -15.79 -35.72 -50.61
C PRO A 277 -17.25 -35.51 -50.17
N SER A 278 -17.61 -36.01 -48.99
CA SER A 278 -18.89 -35.78 -48.33
C SER A 278 -18.85 -34.51 -47.47
N HIS A 279 -19.91 -33.70 -47.57
CA HIS A 279 -20.18 -32.57 -46.69
C HIS A 279 -20.32 -33.03 -45.22
N PRO A 280 -19.85 -32.27 -44.22
CA PRO A 280 -20.10 -32.58 -42.82
C PRO A 280 -21.53 -32.21 -42.41
N GLU A 281 -22.20 -33.13 -41.73
CA GLU A 281 -23.42 -32.89 -40.95
C GLU A 281 -23.18 -31.81 -39.86
N PRO A 282 -24.18 -30.97 -39.54
CA PRO A 282 -24.07 -30.01 -38.44
C PRO A 282 -24.05 -30.76 -37.10
N GLY A 283 -22.94 -30.62 -36.37
CA GLY A 283 -22.78 -31.17 -35.01
C GLY A 283 -23.80 -30.59 -34.01
N PRO A 284 -24.02 -31.28 -32.87
CA PRO A 284 -25.03 -30.89 -31.90
C PRO A 284 -24.71 -29.52 -31.30
N ARG A 285 -25.74 -28.67 -31.19
CA ARG A 285 -25.67 -27.35 -30.56
C ARG A 285 -25.14 -27.51 -29.12
N PRO A 286 -24.16 -26.69 -28.68
CA PRO A 286 -23.72 -26.74 -27.30
C PRO A 286 -24.87 -26.27 -26.40
N SER A 287 -25.23 -27.14 -25.45
CA SER A 287 -26.10 -26.82 -24.32
C SER A 287 -25.62 -25.54 -23.63
N SER A 288 -26.49 -24.54 -23.57
CA SER A 288 -26.30 -23.29 -22.87
C SER A 288 -26.50 -23.46 -21.37
N ASP A 289 -25.75 -24.36 -20.74
CA ASP A 289 -25.69 -24.51 -19.28
C ASP A 289 -24.23 -24.68 -18.86
N ALA A 290 -23.46 -23.61 -19.05
CA ALA A 290 -22.25 -23.37 -18.29
C ALA A 290 -22.38 -21.97 -17.72
N ASN A 291 -22.96 -21.89 -16.52
CA ASN A 291 -22.86 -20.71 -15.68
C ASN A 291 -21.38 -20.55 -15.29
N VAL A 292 -20.60 -19.97 -16.20
CA VAL A 292 -19.26 -19.48 -15.92
C VAL A 292 -19.46 -18.42 -14.86
N THR A 293 -19.20 -18.76 -13.59
CA THR A 293 -19.02 -17.75 -12.55
C THR A 293 -17.85 -16.89 -12.98
N THR A 294 -18.17 -15.79 -13.68
CA THR A 294 -17.26 -14.67 -13.88
C THR A 294 -16.73 -14.32 -12.50
N GLY A 295 -15.40 -14.31 -12.37
CA GLY A 295 -14.74 -14.00 -11.11
C GLY A 295 -15.35 -12.73 -10.55
N ARG A 296 -15.90 -12.84 -9.35
CA ARG A 296 -16.63 -11.80 -8.64
C ARG A 296 -15.63 -10.72 -8.18
N VAL A 297 -15.30 -9.79 -9.08
CA VAL A 297 -14.37 -8.67 -8.84
C VAL A 297 -15.18 -7.49 -8.31
N ALA A 298 -14.90 -7.07 -7.07
CA ALA A 298 -15.52 -5.89 -6.48
C ALA A 298 -15.22 -4.62 -7.31
N ALA A 299 -16.05 -3.59 -7.16
CA ALA A 299 -15.84 -2.29 -7.79
C ALA A 299 -14.44 -1.72 -7.50
N HIS A 300 -13.84 -1.09 -8.52
CA HIS A 300 -12.55 -0.40 -8.37
C HIS A 300 -12.70 0.77 -7.39
N PRO A 301 -12.00 0.79 -6.24
CA PRO A 301 -12.14 1.89 -5.28
C PRO A 301 -11.55 3.19 -5.85
N LYS A 302 -11.96 4.34 -5.33
CA LYS A 302 -11.27 5.60 -5.63
C LYS A 302 -9.84 5.55 -5.08
N ILE A 303 -8.85 5.81 -5.92
CA ILE A 303 -7.44 5.79 -5.56
C ILE A 303 -6.79 7.09 -6.01
N VAL A 304 -6.17 7.81 -5.08
CA VAL A 304 -5.34 8.97 -5.38
C VAL A 304 -4.06 8.47 -6.06
N SER A 305 -3.86 8.90 -7.30
CA SER A 305 -2.70 8.50 -8.11
C SER A 305 -1.39 9.05 -7.54
N ARG A 306 -0.27 8.51 -8.01
CA ARG A 306 1.07 9.04 -7.72
C ARG A 306 1.20 10.54 -8.00
N ALA A 307 0.72 10.99 -9.15
CA ALA A 307 0.68 12.42 -9.47
C ALA A 307 -0.20 13.20 -8.48
N GLY A 308 -1.33 12.62 -8.04
CA GLY A 308 -2.27 13.23 -7.10
C GLY A 308 -1.68 13.54 -5.72
N TRP A 309 -0.73 12.74 -5.22
CA TRP A 309 -0.02 13.03 -3.98
C TRP A 309 1.36 13.71 -4.19
N GLY A 310 1.71 14.02 -5.45
CA GLY A 310 2.93 14.74 -5.80
C GLY A 310 4.19 13.88 -5.82
N ALA A 311 4.08 12.63 -6.27
CA ALA A 311 5.25 11.76 -6.43
C ALA A 311 6.29 12.36 -7.38
N ASP A 312 7.53 12.50 -6.90
CA ASP A 312 8.66 12.82 -7.77
C ASP A 312 9.17 11.54 -8.45
N GLU A 313 8.65 11.26 -9.64
CA GLU A 313 8.99 10.08 -10.43
C GLU A 313 10.47 9.98 -10.80
N LYS A 314 11.26 11.05 -10.63
CA LYS A 314 12.73 11.02 -10.84
C LYS A 314 13.48 10.36 -9.69
N LEU A 315 12.85 10.16 -8.53
CA LEU A 315 13.48 9.50 -7.39
C LEU A 315 13.59 7.98 -7.63
N ARG A 316 12.55 7.35 -8.18
CA ARG A 316 12.51 5.89 -8.36
C ARG A 316 13.36 5.43 -9.55
N GLU A 317 13.64 4.14 -9.54
CA GLU A 317 14.10 3.42 -10.72
C GLU A 317 13.11 3.50 -11.88
N ARG A 318 13.63 3.51 -13.11
CA ARG A 318 12.81 3.67 -14.32
C ARG A 318 11.93 2.46 -14.60
N GLY A 319 12.48 1.25 -14.40
CA GLY A 319 11.84 -0.01 -14.74
C GLY A 319 10.94 -0.56 -13.62
N PHE A 320 9.80 -1.12 -14.02
CA PHE A 320 8.86 -1.79 -13.12
C PHE A 320 9.17 -3.29 -13.02
N ARG A 321 8.87 -3.89 -11.86
CA ARG A 321 8.95 -5.33 -11.65
C ARG A 321 7.55 -5.87 -11.41
N TYR A 322 7.18 -6.91 -12.16
CA TYR A 322 5.88 -7.58 -12.03
C TYR A 322 6.07 -9.04 -11.61
N THR A 323 5.08 -9.57 -10.92
CA THR A 323 4.96 -11.00 -10.62
C THR A 323 3.86 -11.61 -11.49
N LYS A 324 3.54 -12.89 -11.30
CA LYS A 324 2.54 -13.56 -12.13
C LYS A 324 1.11 -13.12 -11.82
N ARG A 325 0.77 -13.03 -10.52
CA ARG A 325 -0.55 -12.64 -10.01
C ARG A 325 -0.46 -12.23 -8.53
N VAL A 326 -1.50 -11.61 -7.98
CA VAL A 326 -1.57 -11.33 -6.54
C VAL A 326 -2.34 -12.45 -5.85
N LYS A 327 -1.70 -13.11 -4.89
CA LYS A 327 -2.25 -14.24 -4.14
C LYS A 327 -2.61 -13.90 -2.69
N VAL A 328 -2.02 -12.85 -2.15
CA VAL A 328 -2.11 -12.45 -0.74
C VAL A 328 -1.95 -10.93 -0.63
N ALA A 329 -2.69 -10.32 0.28
CA ALA A 329 -2.51 -8.95 0.73
C ALA A 329 -1.86 -8.96 2.12
N PHE A 330 -0.67 -8.38 2.22
CA PHE A 330 0.00 -8.16 3.51
C PHE A 330 -0.34 -6.76 4.02
N VAL A 331 -0.93 -6.71 5.20
CA VAL A 331 -1.38 -5.49 5.87
C VAL A 331 -0.30 -5.00 6.83
N HIS A 332 -0.02 -3.70 6.73
CA HIS A 332 1.00 -2.99 7.48
C HIS A 332 0.39 -1.81 8.23
N HIS A 333 1.10 -1.32 9.23
CA HIS A 333 0.99 0.07 9.69
C HIS A 333 2.28 0.83 9.31
N SER A 334 2.31 2.16 9.42
CA SER A 334 3.54 2.94 9.16
C SER A 334 4.35 3.27 10.42
N ALA A 335 3.80 3.02 11.61
CA ALA A 335 4.39 3.35 12.92
C ALA A 335 4.66 4.85 13.15
N THR A 336 4.12 5.73 12.30
CA THR A 336 4.38 7.18 12.29
C THR A 336 3.55 7.99 13.29
N GLY A 337 2.80 7.35 14.19
CA GLY A 337 1.80 8.00 15.05
C GLY A 337 0.53 8.46 14.31
N ASN A 338 -0.50 8.88 15.07
CA ASN A 338 -1.86 9.14 14.55
C ASN A 338 -2.29 10.62 14.57
N TYR A 339 -1.37 11.53 14.92
CA TYR A 339 -1.65 12.96 15.14
C TYR A 339 -1.63 13.83 13.88
N TYR A 340 -1.30 13.26 12.71
CA TYR A 340 -1.33 13.99 11.45
C TYR A 340 -2.76 14.39 11.06
N SER A 341 -2.93 15.49 10.33
CA SER A 341 -4.19 15.83 9.66
C SER A 341 -4.24 15.20 8.26
N CYS A 342 -5.43 14.91 7.74
CA CYS A 342 -5.54 14.21 6.44
C CYS A 342 -5.02 15.05 5.26
N SER A 343 -4.99 16.39 5.39
CA SER A 343 -4.34 17.27 4.41
C SER A 343 -2.81 17.12 4.36
N GLN A 344 -2.17 16.62 5.44
CA GLN A 344 -0.72 16.38 5.48
C GLN A 344 -0.32 15.07 4.81
N VAL A 345 -1.28 14.21 4.44
CA VAL A 345 -0.99 12.86 3.95
C VAL A 345 -0.15 12.88 2.67
N PRO A 346 -0.40 13.73 1.65
CA PRO A 346 0.49 13.82 0.49
C PRO A 346 1.96 14.09 0.87
N SER A 347 2.20 15.07 1.75
CA SER A 347 3.53 15.36 2.29
C SER A 347 4.15 14.15 3.01
N MET A 348 3.35 13.47 3.83
CA MET A 348 3.79 12.29 4.57
C MET A 348 4.19 11.14 3.63
N ILE A 349 3.40 10.88 2.58
CA ILE A 349 3.69 9.85 1.57
C ILE A 349 4.97 10.22 0.81
N ARG A 350 5.15 11.49 0.40
CA ARG A 350 6.40 11.96 -0.24
C ARG A 350 7.61 11.75 0.65
N SER A 351 7.49 11.98 1.96
CA SER A 351 8.58 11.72 2.91
C SER A 351 8.91 10.23 3.04
N ILE A 352 7.91 9.36 3.16
CA ILE A 352 8.12 7.89 3.23
C ILE A 352 8.77 7.40 1.94
N TYR A 353 8.27 7.86 0.78
CA TYR A 353 8.83 7.54 -0.52
C TYR A 353 10.30 7.93 -0.62
N ARG A 354 10.62 9.18 -0.23
CA ARG A 354 12.00 9.68 -0.24
C ARG A 354 12.90 8.92 0.74
N TYR A 355 12.41 8.56 1.93
CA TYR A 355 13.16 7.73 2.89
C TYR A 355 13.48 6.34 2.30
N HIS A 356 12.49 5.64 1.74
CA HIS A 356 12.72 4.34 1.11
C HIS A 356 13.76 4.41 -0.01
N VAL A 357 13.69 5.42 -0.88
CA VAL A 357 14.63 5.53 -2.00
C VAL A 357 16.00 6.05 -1.58
N LYS A 358 16.05 7.20 -0.92
CA LYS A 358 17.31 7.93 -0.67
C LYS A 358 18.04 7.46 0.57
N SER A 359 17.31 6.97 1.57
CA SER A 359 17.90 6.51 2.82
C SER A 359 18.08 5.00 2.84
N ASN A 360 17.12 4.21 2.33
CA ASN A 360 17.21 2.75 2.34
C ASN A 360 17.81 2.15 1.05
N GLY A 361 17.93 2.94 -0.02
CA GLY A 361 18.44 2.48 -1.31
C GLY A 361 17.44 1.66 -2.13
N TRP A 362 16.13 1.78 -1.86
CA TRP A 362 15.10 1.02 -2.57
C TRP A 362 14.76 1.64 -3.93
N ARG A 363 14.20 0.82 -4.81
CA ARG A 363 13.81 1.23 -6.16
C ARG A 363 12.66 2.21 -6.17
N ASP A 364 11.77 2.14 -5.19
CA ASP A 364 10.56 2.95 -5.04
C ASP A 364 10.02 2.83 -3.59
N ILE A 365 8.88 3.44 -3.29
CA ILE A 365 8.13 3.17 -2.07
C ILE A 365 7.75 1.67 -2.00
N GLY A 366 8.02 1.01 -0.86
CA GLY A 366 7.89 -0.45 -0.75
C GLY A 366 6.46 -0.99 -0.81
N TYR A 367 5.47 -0.21 -0.39
CA TYR A 367 4.06 -0.61 -0.36
C TYR A 367 3.37 -0.38 -1.69
N ASN A 368 2.45 -1.27 -2.09
CA ASN A 368 1.62 -1.07 -3.28
C ASN A 368 0.55 -0.01 -3.06
N PHE A 369 -0.01 0.06 -1.84
CA PHE A 369 -1.05 1.03 -1.48
C PHE A 369 -0.85 1.56 -0.06
N LEU A 370 -1.31 2.78 0.16
CA LEU A 370 -1.35 3.43 1.46
C LEU A 370 -2.80 3.86 1.76
N ILE A 371 -3.22 3.75 3.02
CA ILE A 371 -4.56 4.16 3.47
C ILE A 371 -4.41 5.08 4.67
N ASP A 372 -4.94 6.30 4.59
CA ASP A 372 -4.93 7.21 5.74
C ASP A 372 -6.09 6.98 6.72
N LYS A 373 -6.04 7.63 7.88
CA LYS A 373 -7.08 7.54 8.91
C LYS A 373 -8.45 8.06 8.46
N CYS A 374 -8.50 8.87 7.40
CA CYS A 374 -9.73 9.35 6.79
C CYS A 374 -10.32 8.37 5.76
N GLY A 375 -9.63 7.27 5.45
CA GLY A 375 -10.07 6.28 4.47
C GLY A 375 -9.66 6.60 3.03
N THR A 376 -8.80 7.58 2.79
CA THR A 376 -8.30 7.82 1.44
C THR A 376 -7.29 6.75 1.07
N ILE A 377 -7.46 6.13 -0.11
CA ILE A 377 -6.52 5.15 -0.66
C ILE A 377 -5.58 5.86 -1.63
N TYR A 378 -4.29 5.64 -1.50
CA TYR A 378 -3.24 6.19 -2.36
C TYR A 378 -2.50 5.07 -3.08
N GLU A 379 -2.19 5.30 -4.35
CA GLU A 379 -1.25 4.48 -5.11
C GLU A 379 0.16 4.64 -4.53
N GLY A 380 0.77 3.54 -4.10
CA GLY A 380 2.16 3.50 -3.65
C GLY A 380 3.09 3.18 -4.82
N ARG A 381 3.57 1.94 -4.86
CA ARG A 381 4.60 1.49 -5.80
C ARG A 381 4.15 1.59 -7.27
N ALA A 382 4.99 2.23 -8.09
CA ALA A 382 4.71 2.51 -9.50
C ALA A 382 4.69 1.25 -10.37
N GLY A 383 3.89 1.28 -11.44
CA GLY A 383 3.72 0.19 -12.40
C GLY A 383 2.25 -0.12 -12.73
N GLY A 384 1.31 0.52 -12.04
CA GLY A 384 -0.13 0.46 -12.30
C GLY A 384 -0.90 -0.34 -11.26
N VAL A 385 -1.92 0.31 -10.68
CA VAL A 385 -2.70 -0.21 -9.55
C VAL A 385 -3.38 -1.55 -9.80
N SER A 386 -3.78 -1.87 -11.04
CA SER A 386 -4.39 -3.16 -11.39
C SER A 386 -3.38 -4.27 -11.63
N LYS A 387 -2.11 -3.96 -11.91
CA LYS A 387 -1.07 -4.95 -12.24
C LYS A 387 -0.46 -5.61 -10.98
N PRO A 388 0.11 -6.82 -11.10
CA PRO A 388 0.81 -7.49 -9.99
C PRO A 388 2.22 -6.92 -9.81
N VAL A 389 2.33 -5.63 -9.47
CA VAL A 389 3.62 -4.97 -9.20
C VAL A 389 4.25 -5.58 -7.96
N MET A 390 5.50 -6.04 -8.07
CA MET A 390 6.24 -6.59 -6.94
C MET A 390 6.56 -5.49 -5.92
N GLY A 391 6.15 -5.67 -4.68
CA GLY A 391 6.44 -4.79 -3.54
C GLY A 391 7.81 -5.02 -2.88
N ALA A 392 8.12 -4.20 -1.87
CA ALA A 392 9.28 -4.32 -0.98
C ALA A 392 8.84 -3.99 0.44
N HIS A 393 7.89 -4.78 0.94
CA HIS A 393 7.21 -4.53 2.21
C HIS A 393 7.22 -5.75 3.13
N SER A 394 7.59 -6.94 2.64
CA SER A 394 7.63 -8.15 3.46
C SER A 394 8.74 -9.07 2.97
N LEU A 395 9.92 -8.94 3.61
CA LEU A 395 11.09 -9.74 3.24
C LEU A 395 10.72 -11.23 3.21
N GLY A 396 11.10 -11.91 2.13
CA GLY A 396 10.75 -13.32 1.90
C GLY A 396 9.46 -13.55 1.12
N PHE A 397 8.53 -12.58 1.11
CA PHE A 397 7.15 -12.78 0.65
C PHE A 397 6.62 -11.68 -0.29
N ASN A 398 7.50 -10.82 -0.81
CA ASN A 398 7.15 -9.79 -1.80
C ASN A 398 6.66 -10.36 -3.15
N HIS A 399 6.98 -11.61 -3.49
CA HIS A 399 6.58 -12.22 -4.76
C HIS A 399 5.13 -12.73 -4.71
N ASN A 400 4.30 -12.35 -5.71
CA ASN A 400 2.87 -12.66 -5.79
C ASN A 400 2.04 -12.14 -4.60
N SER A 401 2.42 -11.00 -4.04
CA SER A 401 1.69 -10.32 -2.97
C SER A 401 1.42 -8.86 -3.31
N THR A 402 0.53 -8.23 -2.54
CA THR A 402 0.34 -6.79 -2.52
C THR A 402 0.48 -6.29 -1.09
N GLY A 403 1.25 -5.22 -0.88
CA GLY A 403 1.42 -4.57 0.41
C GLY A 403 0.46 -3.40 0.57
N VAL A 404 -0.31 -3.39 1.65
CA VAL A 404 -1.20 -2.26 1.99
C VAL A 404 -0.80 -1.75 3.36
N VAL A 405 -0.38 -0.49 3.44
CA VAL A 405 -0.04 0.15 4.73
C VAL A 405 -1.13 1.10 5.17
N LEU A 406 -1.58 0.96 6.42
CA LEU A 406 -2.42 1.96 7.06
C LEU A 406 -1.51 2.98 7.75
N LEU A 407 -1.62 4.25 7.36
CA LEU A 407 -0.81 5.32 7.91
C LEU A 407 -1.22 5.55 9.37
N GLY A 408 -0.31 5.27 10.29
CA GLY A 408 -0.54 5.34 11.72
C GLY A 408 0.23 4.30 12.52
N SER A 409 0.03 4.31 13.84
CA SER A 409 0.46 3.26 14.76
C SER A 409 -0.78 2.67 15.45
N TYR A 410 -0.87 1.34 15.43
CA TYR A 410 -2.07 0.58 15.83
C TYR A 410 -1.74 -0.57 16.80
N ASN A 411 -0.65 -0.44 17.57
CA ASN A 411 -0.35 -1.38 18.65
C ASN A 411 -1.40 -1.26 19.75
N SER A 412 -1.68 -0.02 20.19
CA SER A 412 -2.67 0.25 21.24
C SER A 412 -3.88 1.04 20.74
N ALA A 413 -3.70 1.90 19.74
CA ALA A 413 -4.77 2.70 19.16
C ALA A 413 -5.62 1.89 18.17
N SER A 414 -6.94 2.01 18.26
CA SER A 414 -7.85 1.34 17.33
C SER A 414 -7.79 1.98 15.93
N PRO A 415 -7.75 1.16 14.85
CA PRO A 415 -7.83 1.70 13.50
C PRO A 415 -9.21 2.34 13.25
N PRO A 416 -9.27 3.55 12.64
CA PRO A 416 -10.52 4.21 12.31
C PRO A 416 -11.40 3.35 11.40
N LYS A 417 -12.72 3.42 11.58
CA LYS A 417 -13.69 2.71 10.74
C LYS A 417 -13.46 3.01 9.25
N ALA A 418 -13.29 4.28 8.86
CA ALA A 418 -13.07 4.68 7.47
C ALA A 418 -11.85 4.00 6.81
N ALA A 419 -10.74 3.85 7.55
CA ALA A 419 -9.55 3.14 7.09
C ALA A 419 -9.82 1.63 6.92
N LEU A 420 -10.54 1.00 7.86
CA LEU A 420 -10.93 -0.40 7.77
C LEU A 420 -11.90 -0.66 6.58
N LYS A 421 -12.91 0.19 6.40
CA LYS A 421 -13.85 0.13 5.25
C LYS A 421 -13.06 0.19 3.93
N SER A 422 -12.07 1.08 3.85
CA SER A 422 -11.22 1.25 2.66
C SER A 422 -10.27 0.08 2.43
N LEU A 423 -9.70 -0.50 3.49
CA LEU A 423 -8.90 -1.71 3.42
C LEU A 423 -9.73 -2.89 2.89
N ALA A 424 -10.97 -3.06 3.34
CA ALA A 424 -11.88 -4.09 2.85
C ALA A 424 -12.21 -3.90 1.37
N LYS A 425 -12.60 -2.68 0.94
CA LYS A 425 -12.86 -2.35 -0.48
C LYS A 425 -11.63 -2.61 -1.37
N LEU A 426 -10.46 -2.14 -0.94
CA LEU A 426 -9.22 -2.32 -1.68
C LEU A 426 -8.83 -3.80 -1.82
N THR A 427 -8.90 -4.57 -0.73
CA THR A 427 -8.54 -5.99 -0.77
C THR A 427 -9.56 -6.82 -1.56
N ALA A 428 -10.85 -6.51 -1.47
CA ALA A 428 -11.89 -7.13 -2.28
C ALA A 428 -11.59 -6.99 -3.78
N TRP A 429 -11.37 -5.75 -4.23
CA TRP A 429 -11.05 -5.46 -5.63
C TRP A 429 -9.72 -6.09 -6.05
N LYS A 430 -8.63 -5.81 -5.32
CA LYS A 430 -7.27 -6.18 -5.74
C LYS A 430 -7.06 -7.69 -5.80
N LEU A 431 -7.63 -8.43 -4.85
CA LEU A 431 -7.60 -9.90 -4.84
C LEU A 431 -8.59 -10.49 -5.86
N GLY A 432 -9.71 -9.81 -6.09
CA GLY A 432 -10.71 -10.17 -7.09
C GLY A 432 -10.14 -10.22 -8.50
N LEU A 433 -9.24 -9.29 -8.85
CA LEU A 433 -8.52 -9.29 -10.13
C LEU A 433 -7.74 -10.59 -10.42
N SER A 434 -7.45 -11.40 -9.40
CA SER A 434 -6.80 -12.71 -9.54
C SER A 434 -7.70 -13.88 -9.12
N GLY A 435 -9.00 -13.63 -8.92
CA GLY A 435 -9.99 -14.64 -8.51
C GLY A 435 -9.75 -15.22 -7.11
N VAL A 436 -9.15 -14.44 -6.20
CA VAL A 436 -8.78 -14.93 -4.86
C VAL A 436 -9.83 -14.52 -3.83
N ASP A 437 -10.42 -15.50 -3.12
CA ASP A 437 -11.32 -15.25 -1.98
C ASP A 437 -10.52 -14.74 -0.76
N PRO A 438 -10.82 -13.52 -0.24
CA PRO A 438 -10.15 -12.94 0.91
C PRO A 438 -10.18 -13.79 2.19
N ARG A 439 -11.18 -14.68 2.35
CA ARG A 439 -11.33 -15.55 3.53
C ARG A 439 -10.42 -16.79 3.50
N SER A 440 -9.95 -17.15 2.31
CA SER A 440 -9.18 -18.37 2.10
C SER A 440 -7.76 -18.28 2.68
N SER A 441 -7.07 -19.41 2.66
CA SER A 441 -5.65 -19.51 2.97
C SER A 441 -4.84 -19.83 1.71
N VAL A 442 -3.58 -19.44 1.69
CA VAL A 442 -2.70 -19.65 0.54
C VAL A 442 -1.31 -20.09 0.96
N ARG A 443 -0.72 -21.01 0.18
CA ARG A 443 0.69 -21.41 0.31
C ARG A 443 1.59 -20.41 -0.40
N MET A 444 2.56 -19.87 0.32
CA MET A 444 3.58 -18.96 -0.16
C MET A 444 4.96 -19.55 0.09
N ARG A 445 5.88 -19.39 -0.86
CA ARG A 445 7.26 -19.86 -0.73
C ARG A 445 8.16 -18.70 -0.31
N SER A 446 8.85 -18.85 0.81
CA SER A 446 9.81 -17.86 1.30
C SER A 446 11.02 -17.74 0.37
N SER A 447 11.45 -16.51 0.10
CA SER A 447 12.76 -16.24 -0.52
C SER A 447 13.90 -16.05 0.51
N GLY A 448 13.63 -16.23 1.80
CA GLY A 448 14.55 -15.98 2.93
C GLY A 448 13.95 -15.03 3.97
N GLY A 449 14.61 -14.85 5.11
CA GLY A 449 14.13 -14.01 6.23
C GLY A 449 13.70 -14.86 7.44
N LYS A 450 12.54 -14.56 8.04
CA LYS A 450 11.96 -15.32 9.17
C LYS A 450 11.88 -16.83 8.88
N TYR A 451 11.53 -17.18 7.65
CA TYR A 451 11.52 -18.55 7.16
C TYR A 451 12.67 -18.75 6.19
N GLY A 452 13.38 -19.89 6.32
CA GLY A 452 14.44 -20.29 5.41
C GLY A 452 14.00 -20.23 3.95
N LYS A 453 14.94 -19.91 3.05
CA LYS A 453 14.67 -19.85 1.61
C LYS A 453 14.13 -21.19 1.12
N GLY A 454 13.02 -21.16 0.38
CA GLY A 454 12.36 -22.35 -0.13
C GLY A 454 11.28 -22.92 0.78
N THR A 455 11.23 -22.54 2.07
CA THR A 455 10.17 -22.97 3.00
C THR A 455 8.80 -22.53 2.48
N VAL A 456 7.83 -23.44 2.49
CA VAL A 456 6.44 -23.14 2.12
C VAL A 456 5.64 -22.90 3.39
N VAL A 457 5.02 -21.72 3.48
CA VAL A 457 4.21 -21.29 4.62
C VAL A 457 2.78 -21.09 4.16
N THR A 458 1.82 -21.55 4.95
CA THR A 458 0.39 -21.28 4.73
C THR A 458 -0.01 -20.05 5.54
N VAL A 459 -0.56 -19.05 4.87
CA VAL A 459 -1.06 -17.81 5.48
C VAL A 459 -2.49 -17.55 5.07
N LYS A 460 -3.20 -16.69 5.80
CA LYS A 460 -4.50 -16.17 5.34
C LYS A 460 -4.26 -15.23 4.15
N VAL A 461 -5.20 -15.18 3.21
CA VAL A 461 -5.07 -14.32 2.01
C VAL A 461 -4.99 -12.84 2.36
N VAL A 462 -5.67 -12.39 3.42
CA VAL A 462 -5.39 -11.10 4.07
C VAL A 462 -4.65 -11.38 5.38
N SER A 463 -3.36 -11.08 5.41
CA SER A 463 -2.45 -11.40 6.51
C SER A 463 -1.76 -10.16 7.05
N GLY A 464 -1.37 -10.16 8.32
CA GLY A 464 -0.52 -9.12 8.87
C GLY A 464 0.94 -9.34 8.51
N HIS A 465 1.74 -8.29 8.55
CA HIS A 465 3.18 -8.41 8.32
C HIS A 465 3.87 -9.41 9.28
N ARG A 466 3.50 -9.36 10.57
CA ARG A 466 3.97 -10.28 11.63
C ARG A 466 3.82 -11.78 11.32
N ASP A 467 2.89 -12.13 10.44
CA ASP A 467 2.66 -13.53 10.06
C ASP A 467 3.88 -14.08 9.31
N VAL A 468 4.53 -13.24 8.50
CA VAL A 468 5.64 -13.62 7.63
C VAL A 468 6.99 -13.03 8.04
N PHE A 469 7.00 -12.09 8.98
CA PHE A 469 8.19 -11.37 9.41
C PHE A 469 8.29 -11.21 10.93
N GLY A 470 9.50 -11.00 11.45
CA GLY A 470 9.75 -10.81 12.89
C GLY A 470 9.51 -9.37 13.33
N THR A 471 8.25 -8.96 13.38
CA THR A 471 7.83 -7.56 13.63
C THR A 471 6.50 -7.52 14.37
N ASP A 472 6.22 -6.41 15.05
CA ASP A 472 4.90 -6.12 15.64
C ASP A 472 3.92 -5.56 14.60
N CYS A 473 4.37 -5.13 13.43
CA CYS A 473 3.51 -4.65 12.35
C CYS A 473 2.45 -5.72 11.97
N PRO A 474 1.15 -5.38 11.82
CA PRO A 474 0.56 -4.05 11.71
C PRO A 474 0.09 -3.42 13.03
N GLY A 475 0.55 -3.90 14.18
CA GLY A 475 0.06 -3.54 15.51
C GLY A 475 -1.15 -4.38 15.93
N ASP A 476 -1.30 -4.61 17.24
CA ASP A 476 -2.27 -5.57 17.78
C ASP A 476 -3.73 -5.21 17.48
N ARG A 477 -4.08 -3.92 17.59
CA ARG A 477 -5.45 -3.46 17.31
C ARG A 477 -5.83 -3.62 15.85
N LEU A 478 -4.92 -3.37 14.92
CA LEU A 478 -5.20 -3.56 13.49
C LEU A 478 -5.17 -5.05 13.12
N TYR A 479 -4.22 -5.82 13.67
CA TYR A 479 -4.14 -7.26 13.44
C TYR A 479 -5.43 -7.99 13.88
N ALA A 480 -5.99 -7.62 15.03
CA ALA A 480 -7.25 -8.17 15.53
C ALA A 480 -8.44 -7.95 14.57
N ARG A 481 -8.40 -6.92 13.71
CA ARG A 481 -9.48 -6.59 12.76
C ARG A 481 -9.36 -7.32 11.42
N LEU A 482 -8.28 -8.06 11.18
CA LEU A 482 -8.09 -8.74 9.89
C LEU A 482 -9.14 -9.83 9.63
N GLY A 483 -9.73 -10.43 10.67
CA GLY A 483 -10.87 -11.34 10.51
C GLY A 483 -12.08 -10.66 9.88
N TRP A 484 -12.48 -9.53 10.44
CA TRP A 484 -13.57 -8.69 9.93
C TRP A 484 -13.30 -8.23 8.49
N VAL A 485 -12.08 -7.75 8.19
CA VAL A 485 -11.70 -7.30 6.83
C VAL A 485 -11.88 -8.41 5.81
N ARG A 486 -11.47 -9.65 6.11
CA ARG A 486 -11.65 -10.79 5.19
C ARG A 486 -13.13 -11.06 4.90
N THR A 487 -13.98 -11.01 5.93
CA THR A 487 -15.40 -11.26 5.78
C THR A 487 -16.08 -10.18 4.93
N VAL A 488 -15.80 -8.90 5.22
CA VAL A 488 -16.36 -7.77 4.46
C VAL A 488 -15.84 -7.77 3.03
N ALA A 489 -14.54 -7.95 2.81
CA ALA A 489 -13.96 -7.99 1.47
C ALA A 489 -14.55 -9.11 0.60
N ALA A 490 -14.79 -10.29 1.19
CA ALA A 490 -15.43 -11.38 0.46
C ALA A 490 -16.92 -11.13 0.18
N LYS A 491 -17.63 -10.38 1.04
CA LYS A 491 -18.99 -9.91 0.74
C LYS A 491 -18.95 -8.91 -0.43
N LEU A 492 -18.05 -7.94 -0.41
CA LEU A 492 -17.89 -6.94 -1.48
C LEU A 492 -17.44 -7.51 -2.82
N GLN A 493 -16.78 -8.67 -2.85
CA GLN A 493 -16.54 -9.36 -4.12
C GLN A 493 -17.85 -9.88 -4.72
N ARG A 494 -18.80 -10.28 -3.86
CA ARG A 494 -20.02 -10.96 -4.27
C ARG A 494 -21.09 -10.07 -4.89
N HIS A 495 -20.97 -8.77 -4.72
CA HIS A 495 -21.83 -7.72 -5.23
C HIS A 495 -20.98 -6.76 -6.06
#